data_AF-A0AAV6DFB5-F1
#
_entry.id   AF-A0AAV6DFB5-F1
#
_cell.length_a   1.000
_cell.length_b   1.000
_cell.length_c   1.000
_cell.angle_alpha   90.00
_cell.angle_beta   90.00
_cell.angle_gamma   90.00
#
_symmetry.space_group_name_H-M   'P 1'
#
loop_
_entity.id
_entity.type
_entity.pdbx_description
1 polymer ?
#
loop_
_entity_poly.entity_id
_entity_poly.type
_entity_poly.pdbx_seq_one_letter_code
_entity_poly.pdbx_strand_id
1 'polypeptide(L)'
;MITRTQISGSAVASVSRAMRVLGAFADHPGGVTLTALSAELGYGKASLSKIMATMEREGFVRRDEAGHFHLSWRLLGLAFGHAQRVGISGVCTPVLQALADETDELVQLAVIEGEHVLFVAKAEGPGQTLRLLPLVGVVAPTHATASGKVWLASLPTDEALAVVRRQGLAPVTSHTITSRTRLLAELRRVRAAGYAITDGELAEEGRALAAPIIHGNRVVGAVAVSGPSFRLPLSRLHRLAPRVQRAARELGSLWPYEVTARDFGLGIRPPNRQVLARAPRSRT
;
A
#
# COMPACT_ATOMS: atom_id res chain seq x y z
N MET A 1 24.03 -21.48 9.22
CA MET A 1 23.17 -22.68 9.17
C MET A 1 21.76 -22.22 8.78
N ILE A 2 21.35 -22.44 7.53
CA ILE A 2 20.14 -21.84 6.94
C ILE A 2 18.99 -22.84 7.09
N THR A 3 18.04 -22.56 7.97
CA THR A 3 16.82 -23.37 8.11
C THR A 3 15.84 -23.02 7.00
N ARG A 4 15.78 -23.88 5.98
CA ARG A 4 14.67 -23.99 5.04
C ARG A 4 13.44 -24.49 5.80
N THR A 5 12.38 -23.69 5.87
CA THR A 5 11.06 -24.19 6.25
C THR A 5 10.12 -24.10 5.05
N GLN A 6 9.56 -25.26 4.72
CA GLN A 6 8.77 -25.54 3.53
C GLN A 6 7.39 -24.87 3.57
N ILE A 7 6.92 -24.46 2.39
CA ILE A 7 5.53 -24.05 2.11
C ILE A 7 4.80 -25.29 1.57
N SER A 8 3.68 -25.68 2.19
CA SER A 8 2.75 -26.66 1.64
C SER A 8 2.01 -26.03 0.44
N GLY A 9 2.43 -26.43 -0.77
CA GLY A 9 1.95 -25.97 -2.06
C GLY A 9 3.12 -25.58 -2.97
N SER A 10 3.45 -26.40 -3.97
CA SER A 10 4.65 -26.18 -4.81
C SER A 10 4.49 -24.93 -5.69
N ALA A 11 5.00 -23.80 -5.23
CA ALA A 11 5.05 -22.59 -6.04
C ALA A 11 5.89 -22.82 -7.30
N VAL A 12 5.31 -22.61 -8.48
CA VAL A 12 6.03 -22.73 -9.76
C VAL A 12 7.06 -21.60 -9.83
N ALA A 13 8.34 -21.97 -9.79
CA ALA A 13 9.44 -21.02 -9.62
C ALA A 13 9.50 -19.95 -10.72
N SER A 14 9.18 -20.31 -11.98
CA SER A 14 9.14 -19.37 -13.10
C SER A 14 8.07 -18.28 -12.91
N VAL A 15 6.86 -18.68 -12.52
CA VAL A 15 5.75 -17.75 -12.24
C VAL A 15 6.12 -16.82 -11.08
N SER A 16 6.67 -17.36 -9.99
CA SER A 16 7.09 -16.53 -8.85
C SER A 16 8.14 -15.50 -9.23
N ARG A 17 9.12 -15.87 -10.07
CA ARG A 17 10.14 -14.93 -10.56
C ARG A 17 9.55 -13.85 -11.46
N ALA A 18 8.66 -14.22 -12.38
CA ALA A 18 7.97 -13.25 -13.25
C ALA A 18 7.16 -12.22 -12.45
N MET A 19 6.46 -12.64 -11.39
CA MET A 19 5.73 -11.72 -10.51
C MET A 19 6.67 -10.75 -9.76
N ARG A 20 7.87 -11.20 -9.36
CA ARG A 20 8.86 -10.31 -8.72
C ARG A 20 9.48 -9.34 -9.71
N VAL A 21 9.68 -9.76 -10.95
CA VAL A 21 10.12 -8.87 -12.04
C VAL A 21 9.08 -7.79 -12.30
N LEU A 22 7.78 -8.13 -12.37
CA LEU A 22 6.69 -7.15 -12.47
C LEU A 22 6.74 -6.12 -11.35
N GLY A 23 6.92 -6.58 -10.11
CA GLY A 23 7.01 -5.70 -8.94
C GLY A 23 8.20 -4.74 -8.99
N ALA A 24 9.36 -5.19 -9.47
CA ALA A 24 10.58 -4.37 -9.56
C ALA A 24 10.41 -3.17 -10.50
N PHE A 25 9.63 -3.29 -11.57
CA PHE A 25 9.41 -2.18 -12.49
C PHE A 25 8.76 -0.94 -11.86
N ALA A 26 8.05 -1.09 -10.73
CA ALA A 26 7.45 0.05 -10.04
C ALA A 26 8.50 1.09 -9.60
N ASP A 27 9.74 0.64 -9.33
CA ASP A 27 10.84 1.49 -8.91
C ASP A 27 11.65 2.07 -10.09
N HIS A 28 11.33 1.69 -11.33
CA HIS A 28 12.07 2.07 -12.54
C HIS A 28 11.15 2.66 -13.62
N PRO A 29 10.53 3.84 -13.40
CA PRO A 29 9.60 4.45 -14.35
C PRO A 29 10.26 4.86 -15.68
N GLY A 30 11.59 5.07 -15.69
CA GLY A 30 12.38 5.35 -16.89
C GLY A 30 12.84 4.10 -17.66
N GLY A 31 12.42 2.91 -17.23
CA GLY A 31 12.89 1.64 -17.78
C GLY A 31 14.17 1.14 -17.12
N VAL A 32 14.44 -0.16 -17.28
CA VAL A 32 15.53 -0.85 -16.57
C VAL A 32 16.23 -1.86 -17.47
N THR A 33 17.55 -1.97 -17.34
CA THR A 33 18.34 -2.96 -18.10
C THR A 33 18.23 -4.36 -17.48
N LEU A 34 18.44 -5.40 -18.29
CA LEU A 34 18.51 -6.78 -17.79
C LEU A 34 19.58 -6.95 -16.69
N THR A 35 20.71 -6.26 -16.83
CA THR A 35 21.82 -6.33 -15.88
C THR A 35 21.45 -5.72 -14.53
N ALA A 36 20.78 -4.55 -14.54
CA ALA A 36 20.31 -3.90 -13.31
C ALA A 36 19.26 -4.78 -12.60
N LEU A 37 18.25 -5.28 -13.32
CA LEU A 37 17.24 -6.19 -12.75
C LEU A 37 17.86 -7.49 -12.21
N SER A 38 18.85 -8.05 -12.91
CA SER A 38 19.56 -9.27 -12.49
C SER A 38 20.29 -9.05 -11.16
N ALA A 39 20.97 -7.92 -11.00
CA ALA A 39 21.66 -7.55 -9.78
C ALA A 39 20.68 -7.31 -8.61
N GLU A 40 19.58 -6.60 -8.87
CA GLU A 40 18.56 -6.27 -7.87
C GLU A 40 17.81 -7.50 -7.35
N LEU A 41 17.41 -8.40 -8.26
CA LEU A 41 16.59 -9.58 -7.93
C LEU A 41 17.44 -10.81 -7.55
N GLY A 42 18.75 -10.77 -7.79
CA GLY A 42 19.65 -11.91 -7.57
C GLY A 42 19.40 -13.07 -8.53
N TYR A 43 18.85 -12.80 -9.72
CA TYR A 43 18.53 -13.81 -10.73
C TYR A 43 19.63 -13.87 -11.79
N GLY A 44 20.03 -15.08 -12.21
CA GLY A 44 20.99 -15.24 -13.31
C GLY A 44 20.45 -14.67 -14.63
N LYS A 45 21.30 -13.94 -15.37
CA LYS A 45 20.93 -13.24 -16.62
C LYS A 45 20.22 -14.14 -17.64
N ALA A 46 20.65 -15.39 -17.81
CA ALA A 46 20.02 -16.33 -18.72
C ALA A 46 18.57 -16.68 -18.32
N SER A 47 18.29 -16.85 -17.02
CA SER A 47 16.93 -17.10 -16.52
C SER A 47 16.07 -15.85 -16.64
N LEU A 48 16.62 -14.68 -16.32
CA LEU A 48 15.88 -13.43 -16.41
C LEU A 48 15.55 -13.10 -17.86
N SER A 49 16.49 -13.29 -18.80
CA SER A 49 16.28 -13.08 -20.23
C SER A 49 15.08 -13.87 -20.77
N LYS A 50 14.97 -15.15 -20.40
CA LYS A 50 13.82 -15.99 -20.79
C LYS A 50 12.48 -15.48 -20.22
N ILE A 51 12.49 -15.02 -18.97
CA ILE A 51 11.30 -14.43 -18.33
C ILE A 51 10.90 -13.15 -19.08
N MET A 52 11.85 -12.24 -19.33
CA MET A 52 11.60 -10.98 -20.04
C MET A 52 11.07 -11.22 -21.45
N ALA A 53 11.71 -12.11 -22.22
CA ALA A 53 11.26 -12.47 -23.56
C ALA A 53 9.84 -13.05 -23.57
N THR A 54 9.51 -13.86 -22.56
CA THR A 54 8.13 -14.37 -22.40
C THR A 54 7.16 -13.22 -22.12
N MET A 55 7.49 -12.35 -21.15
CA MET A 55 6.64 -11.21 -20.79
C MET A 55 6.46 -10.19 -21.92
N GLU A 56 7.49 -10.00 -22.76
CA GLU A 56 7.40 -9.19 -23.98
C GLU A 56 6.47 -9.83 -25.01
N ARG A 57 6.61 -11.13 -25.25
CA ARG A 57 5.74 -11.89 -26.17
C ARG A 57 4.28 -11.87 -25.71
N GLU A 58 4.03 -11.97 -24.41
CA GLU A 58 2.67 -11.84 -23.83
C GLU A 58 2.18 -10.37 -23.75
N GLY A 59 3.02 -9.41 -24.15
CA GLY A 59 2.68 -7.99 -24.25
C GLY A 59 2.63 -7.21 -22.93
N PHE A 60 3.20 -7.76 -21.85
CA PHE A 60 3.25 -7.12 -20.53
C PHE A 60 4.50 -6.25 -20.34
N VAL A 61 5.56 -6.54 -21.08
CA VAL A 61 6.80 -5.77 -21.09
C VAL A 61 7.08 -5.31 -22.52
N ARG A 62 7.77 -4.18 -22.66
CA ARG A 62 8.31 -3.71 -23.93
C ARG A 62 9.77 -3.31 -23.74
N ARG A 63 10.56 -3.43 -24.79
CA ARG A 63 11.94 -2.94 -24.81
C ARG A 63 12.05 -1.73 -25.74
N ASP A 64 12.75 -0.70 -25.28
CA ASP A 64 13.07 0.46 -26.10
C ASP A 64 14.32 0.23 -26.98
N GLU A 65 14.61 1.18 -27.86
CA GLU A 65 15.76 1.13 -28.77
C GLU A 65 17.10 1.07 -28.04
N ALA A 66 17.17 1.65 -26.83
CA ALA A 66 18.35 1.60 -25.96
C ALA A 66 18.48 0.28 -25.18
N GLY A 67 17.52 -0.65 -25.33
CA GLY A 67 17.55 -1.96 -24.70
C GLY A 67 17.01 -2.00 -23.27
N HIS A 68 16.43 -0.91 -22.77
CA HIS A 68 15.74 -0.86 -21.47
C HIS A 68 14.37 -1.49 -21.60
N PHE A 69 14.00 -2.26 -20.58
CA PHE A 69 12.67 -2.84 -20.46
C PHE A 69 11.76 -1.88 -19.70
N HIS A 70 10.50 -1.85 -20.10
CA HIS A 70 9.43 -1.04 -19.54
C HIS A 70 8.18 -1.90 -19.36
N LEU A 71 7.32 -1.55 -18.40
CA LEU A 71 5.96 -2.09 -18.37
C LEU A 71 5.17 -1.59 -19.59
N SER A 72 4.36 -2.48 -20.15
CA SER A 72 3.43 -2.17 -21.22
C SER A 72 2.12 -1.58 -20.67
N TRP A 73 1.49 -0.71 -21.45
CA TRP A 73 0.14 -0.18 -21.19
C TRP A 73 -0.92 -1.27 -21.02
N ARG A 74 -0.69 -2.48 -21.55
CA ARG A 74 -1.58 -3.64 -21.39
C ARG A 74 -1.86 -3.95 -19.92
N LEU A 75 -0.85 -3.83 -19.04
CA LEU A 75 -1.03 -4.10 -17.61
C LEU A 75 -2.00 -3.09 -16.99
N LEU A 76 -1.85 -1.81 -17.35
CA LEU A 76 -2.78 -0.75 -16.92
C LEU A 76 -4.18 -0.98 -17.49
N GLY A 77 -4.31 -1.37 -18.77
CA GLY A 77 -5.59 -1.70 -19.38
C GLY A 77 -6.33 -2.83 -18.65
N LEU A 78 -5.62 -3.87 -18.20
CA LEU A 78 -6.19 -4.94 -17.39
C LEU A 78 -6.63 -4.46 -16.00
N ALA A 79 -5.80 -3.68 -15.33
CA ALA A 79 -6.11 -3.12 -14.01
C ALA A 79 -7.33 -2.18 -14.07
N PHE A 80 -7.36 -1.25 -15.02
CA PHE A 80 -8.50 -0.34 -15.22
C PHE A 80 -9.76 -1.09 -15.63
N GLY A 81 -9.67 -2.04 -16.57
CA GLY A 81 -10.80 -2.86 -17.00
C GLY A 81 -11.39 -3.67 -15.85
N HIS A 82 -10.55 -4.22 -14.97
CA HIS A 82 -11.01 -4.88 -13.76
C HIS A 82 -11.64 -3.88 -12.79
N ALA A 83 -10.95 -2.78 -12.47
CA ALA A 83 -11.40 -1.73 -11.54
C ALA A 83 -12.76 -1.14 -11.92
N GLN A 84 -13.02 -0.94 -13.22
CA GLN A 84 -14.33 -0.50 -13.72
C GLN A 84 -15.42 -1.56 -13.49
N ARG A 85 -15.12 -2.83 -13.79
CA ARG A 85 -16.09 -3.94 -13.60
C ARG A 85 -16.44 -4.17 -12.14
N VAL A 86 -15.48 -4.00 -11.24
CA VAL A 86 -15.70 -4.09 -9.79
C VAL A 86 -16.19 -2.78 -9.17
N GLY A 87 -16.46 -1.73 -9.95
CA GLY A 87 -17.09 -0.49 -9.49
C GLY A 87 -16.24 0.43 -8.59
N ILE A 88 -15.04 0.03 -8.16
CA ILE A 88 -14.20 0.81 -7.22
C ILE A 88 -13.95 2.23 -7.75
N SER A 89 -13.57 2.38 -9.02
CA SER A 89 -13.24 3.68 -9.59
C SER A 89 -14.45 4.57 -9.85
N GLY A 90 -15.61 4.00 -10.19
CA GLY A 90 -16.81 4.78 -10.49
C GLY A 90 -17.51 5.30 -9.24
N VAL A 91 -17.52 4.50 -8.18
CA VAL A 91 -18.34 4.77 -6.99
C VAL A 91 -17.53 5.43 -5.87
N CYS A 92 -16.27 5.02 -5.65
CA CYS A 92 -15.48 5.57 -4.55
C CYS A 92 -14.84 6.92 -4.89
N THR A 93 -14.48 7.17 -6.16
CA THR A 93 -13.74 8.37 -6.58
C THR A 93 -14.45 9.68 -6.22
N PRO A 94 -15.77 9.85 -6.44
CA PRO A 94 -16.47 11.07 -6.04
C PRO A 94 -16.36 11.36 -4.54
N VAL A 95 -16.45 10.32 -3.69
CA VAL A 95 -16.34 10.47 -2.24
C VAL A 95 -14.92 10.90 -1.84
N LEU A 96 -13.90 10.31 -2.48
CA LEU A 96 -12.50 10.72 -2.25
C LEU A 96 -12.26 12.17 -2.69
N GLN A 97 -12.80 12.57 -3.85
CA GLN A 97 -12.65 13.93 -4.36
C GLN A 97 -13.34 14.94 -3.46
N ALA A 98 -14.58 14.68 -3.04
CA ALA A 98 -15.29 15.56 -2.11
C ALA A 98 -14.53 15.74 -0.79
N LEU A 99 -13.97 14.65 -0.23
CA LEU A 99 -13.14 14.74 0.97
C LEU A 99 -11.84 15.52 0.70
N ALA A 100 -11.22 15.35 -0.47
CA ALA A 100 -10.00 16.06 -0.84
C ALA A 100 -10.26 17.56 -0.98
N ASP A 101 -11.37 17.94 -1.61
CA ASP A 101 -11.80 19.34 -1.75
C ASP A 101 -12.13 19.96 -0.38
N GLU A 102 -12.79 19.22 0.51
CA GLU A 102 -13.12 19.69 1.87
C GLU A 102 -11.90 19.81 2.80
N THR A 103 -10.89 18.97 2.61
CA THR A 103 -9.71 18.91 3.47
C THR A 103 -8.55 19.70 2.94
N ASP A 104 -8.50 19.96 1.64
CA ASP A 104 -7.35 20.47 0.90
C ASP A 104 -6.08 19.63 1.08
N GLU A 105 -6.23 18.30 1.23
CA GLU A 105 -5.14 17.37 1.49
C GLU A 105 -5.23 16.12 0.61
N LEU A 106 -4.25 15.20 0.73
CA LEU A 106 -4.17 14.00 -0.08
C LEU A 106 -5.09 12.96 0.55
N VAL A 107 -6.10 12.54 -0.19
CA VAL A 107 -7.02 11.48 0.22
C VAL A 107 -6.63 10.21 -0.51
N GLN A 108 -6.50 9.12 0.23
CA GLN A 108 -6.17 7.81 -0.33
C GLN A 108 -7.15 6.75 0.14
N LEU A 109 -7.54 5.87 -0.78
CA LEU A 109 -8.30 4.67 -0.49
C LEU A 109 -7.35 3.49 -0.42
N ALA A 110 -7.40 2.79 0.71
CA ALA A 110 -6.75 1.51 0.91
C ALA A 110 -7.77 0.38 0.99
N VAL A 111 -7.48 -0.74 0.34
CA VAL A 111 -8.22 -2.00 0.45
C VAL A 111 -7.42 -2.98 1.32
N ILE A 112 -8.13 -3.84 2.04
CA ILE A 112 -7.52 -4.92 2.82
C ILE A 112 -7.54 -6.20 2.00
N GLU A 113 -6.35 -6.71 1.67
CA GLU A 113 -6.18 -7.97 0.95
C GLU A 113 -5.16 -8.87 1.68
N GLY A 114 -5.57 -10.08 2.04
CA GLY A 114 -4.83 -10.96 2.94
C GLY A 114 -4.56 -10.26 4.28
N GLU A 115 -3.29 -10.04 4.55
CA GLU A 115 -2.79 -9.30 5.71
C GLU A 115 -2.26 -7.91 5.34
N HIS A 116 -2.53 -7.46 4.13
CA HIS A 116 -1.90 -6.27 3.55
C HIS A 116 -2.92 -5.15 3.35
N VAL A 117 -2.40 -3.93 3.44
CA VAL A 117 -3.11 -2.70 3.15
C VAL A 117 -2.57 -2.20 1.82
N LEU A 118 -3.41 -2.22 0.79
CA LEU A 118 -3.05 -1.83 -0.57
C LEU A 118 -3.75 -0.53 -0.94
N PHE A 119 -3.00 0.48 -1.36
CA PHE A 119 -3.60 1.73 -1.83
C PHE A 119 -3.96 1.60 -3.31
N VAL A 120 -5.24 1.81 -3.62
CA VAL A 120 -5.80 1.53 -4.96
C VAL A 120 -6.37 2.76 -5.65
N ALA A 121 -6.69 3.81 -4.89
CA ALA A 121 -7.16 5.07 -5.44
C ALA A 121 -6.69 6.25 -4.58
N LYS A 122 -6.68 7.45 -5.18
CA LYS A 122 -6.37 8.70 -4.51
C LYS A 122 -7.15 9.87 -5.12
N ALA A 123 -7.31 10.92 -4.35
CA ALA A 123 -7.74 12.25 -4.78
C ALA A 123 -6.89 13.30 -4.05
N GLU A 124 -6.69 14.47 -4.67
CA GLU A 124 -5.83 15.52 -4.13
C GLU A 124 -6.59 16.83 -4.08
N GLY A 125 -6.46 17.55 -2.96
CA GLY A 125 -6.99 18.89 -2.80
C GLY A 125 -6.28 19.91 -3.71
N PRO A 126 -6.97 21.01 -4.06
CA PRO A 126 -6.50 22.00 -5.03
C PRO A 126 -5.22 22.77 -4.61
N GLY A 127 -4.93 22.89 -3.31
CA GLY A 127 -3.79 23.64 -2.74
C GLY A 127 -2.48 22.85 -2.62
N GLN A 128 -2.40 21.63 -3.16
CA GLN A 128 -1.27 20.72 -3.00
C GLN A 128 -0.03 21.09 -3.84
N THR A 129 0.81 22.02 -3.34
CA THR A 129 2.11 22.38 -3.95
C THR A 129 3.28 21.48 -3.51
N LEU A 130 3.25 20.97 -2.28
CA LEU A 130 4.21 19.98 -1.75
C LEU A 130 3.50 18.63 -1.55
N ARG A 131 3.97 17.62 -2.29
CA ARG A 131 3.34 16.29 -2.39
C ARG A 131 4.11 15.25 -1.60
N LEU A 132 3.44 14.57 -0.67
CA LEU A 132 3.93 13.27 -0.20
C LEU A 132 3.80 12.26 -1.34
N LEU A 133 4.77 11.35 -1.46
CA LEU A 133 4.71 10.30 -2.48
C LEU A 133 3.48 9.41 -2.21
N PRO A 134 2.55 9.28 -3.18
CA PRO A 134 1.39 8.43 -3.01
C PRO A 134 1.83 6.97 -2.95
N LEU A 135 1.27 6.21 -2.00
CA LEU A 135 1.55 4.79 -1.81
C LEU A 135 0.80 3.87 -2.79
N VAL A 136 0.21 4.42 -3.86
CA VAL A 136 -0.63 3.64 -4.79
C VAL A 136 0.21 2.52 -5.41
N GLY A 137 -0.28 1.27 -5.29
CA GLY A 137 0.44 0.09 -5.75
C GLY A 137 1.55 -0.43 -4.82
N VAL A 138 1.72 0.15 -3.62
CA VAL A 138 2.73 -0.28 -2.63
C VAL A 138 2.07 -1.00 -1.45
N VAL A 139 2.70 -2.08 -0.98
CA VAL A 139 2.36 -2.73 0.29
C VAL A 139 3.00 -1.95 1.43
N ALA A 140 2.19 -1.18 2.16
CA ALA A 140 2.69 -0.36 3.26
C ALA A 140 2.83 -1.14 4.59
N PRO A 141 3.79 -0.78 5.46
CA PRO A 141 3.90 -1.37 6.79
C PRO A 141 2.65 -1.07 7.62
N THR A 142 1.93 -2.13 8.00
CA THR A 142 0.61 -2.00 8.66
C THR A 142 0.70 -1.34 10.03
N HIS A 143 1.81 -1.54 10.77
CA HIS A 143 2.02 -0.94 12.08
C HIS A 143 2.37 0.55 12.03
N ALA A 144 2.92 1.04 10.92
CA ALA A 144 3.42 2.41 10.76
C ALA A 144 2.52 3.31 9.91
N THR A 145 1.37 2.79 9.45
CA THR A 145 0.38 3.56 8.68
C THR A 145 -0.93 3.71 9.45
N ALA A 146 -1.61 4.85 9.29
CA ALA A 146 -2.92 5.06 9.89
C ALA A 146 -3.94 4.02 9.38
N SER A 147 -3.95 3.74 8.07
CA SER A 147 -4.79 2.72 7.43
C SER A 147 -4.53 1.31 7.98
N GLY A 148 -3.26 0.94 8.19
CA GLY A 148 -2.94 -0.36 8.78
C GLY A 148 -3.30 -0.45 10.25
N LYS A 149 -3.15 0.63 11.03
CA LYS A 149 -3.58 0.67 12.43
C LYS A 149 -5.09 0.53 12.59
N VAL A 150 -5.92 1.18 11.75
CA VAL A 150 -7.38 1.00 11.84
C VAL A 150 -7.79 -0.44 11.50
N TRP A 151 -7.14 -1.06 10.53
CA TRP A 151 -7.38 -2.48 10.22
C TRP A 151 -6.94 -3.39 11.38
N LEU A 152 -5.69 -3.27 11.85
CA LEU A 152 -5.19 -4.06 12.99
C LEU A 152 -6.06 -3.88 14.25
N ALA A 153 -6.56 -2.67 14.49
CA ALA A 153 -7.45 -2.37 15.62
C ALA A 153 -8.83 -3.03 15.50
N SER A 154 -9.28 -3.35 14.29
CA SER A 154 -10.54 -4.06 14.03
C SER A 154 -10.47 -5.58 14.27
N LEU A 155 -9.26 -6.14 14.27
CA LEU A 155 -9.05 -7.58 14.46
C LEU A 155 -9.15 -7.98 15.95
N PRO A 156 -9.50 -9.24 16.26
CA PRO A 156 -9.22 -9.81 17.56
C PRO A 156 -7.73 -9.64 17.92
N THR A 157 -7.42 -9.40 19.19
CA THR A 157 -6.06 -9.06 19.63
C THR A 157 -5.03 -10.14 19.22
N ASP A 158 -5.39 -11.41 19.31
CA ASP A 158 -4.51 -12.52 18.93
C ASP A 158 -4.25 -12.57 17.41
N GLU A 159 -5.27 -12.27 16.60
CA GLU A 159 -5.12 -12.17 15.13
C GLU A 159 -4.22 -11.00 14.76
N ALA A 160 -4.42 -9.82 15.36
CA ALA A 160 -3.56 -8.65 15.15
C ALA A 160 -2.10 -8.94 15.53
N LEU A 161 -1.86 -9.62 16.66
CA LEU A 161 -0.53 -10.03 17.08
C LEU A 161 0.10 -11.07 16.14
N ALA A 162 -0.71 -11.97 15.58
CA ALA A 162 -0.24 -12.94 14.61
C ALA A 162 0.23 -12.26 13.32
N VAL A 163 -0.54 -11.29 12.81
CA VAL A 163 -0.17 -10.45 11.66
C VAL A 163 1.13 -9.70 11.95
N VAL A 164 1.20 -8.98 13.07
CA VAL A 164 2.38 -8.21 13.48
C VAL A 164 3.62 -9.10 13.63
N ARG A 165 3.46 -10.32 14.15
CA ARG A 165 4.56 -11.28 14.27
C ARG A 165 5.08 -11.73 12.91
N ARG A 166 4.20 -11.93 11.92
CA ARG A 166 4.58 -12.33 10.56
C ARG A 166 5.24 -11.19 9.78
N GLN A 167 4.73 -9.97 9.91
CA GLN A 167 5.22 -8.81 9.16
C GLN A 167 6.45 -8.15 9.81
N GLY A 168 6.55 -8.24 11.14
CA GLY A 168 7.55 -7.55 11.94
C GLY A 168 7.20 -6.09 12.19
N LEU A 169 8.00 -5.44 13.04
CA LEU A 169 7.87 -4.02 13.39
C LEU A 169 9.14 -3.27 12.96
N ALA A 170 9.37 -3.21 11.66
CA ALA A 170 10.55 -2.54 11.12
C ALA A 170 10.53 -1.04 11.49
N PRO A 171 11.65 -0.48 11.97
CA PRO A 171 11.77 0.97 12.16
C PRO A 171 11.85 1.64 10.79
N VAL A 172 10.89 2.50 10.48
CA VAL A 172 10.90 3.31 9.24
C VAL A 172 11.50 4.69 9.54
N THR A 173 11.11 5.27 10.66
CA THR A 173 11.58 6.54 11.20
C THR A 173 11.87 6.42 12.70
N SER A 174 12.41 7.48 13.28
CA SER A 174 12.59 7.63 14.73
C SER A 174 11.26 7.58 15.53
N HIS A 175 10.12 7.84 14.88
CA HIS A 175 8.79 7.84 15.49
C HIS A 175 8.04 6.51 15.36
N THR A 176 8.50 5.59 14.49
CA THR A 176 7.82 4.32 14.25
C THR A 176 7.65 3.50 15.52
N ILE A 177 6.43 3.00 15.78
CA ILE A 177 6.17 2.11 16.92
C ILE A 177 6.82 0.74 16.67
N THR A 178 7.94 0.46 17.35
CA THR A 178 8.68 -0.81 17.23
C THR A 178 8.43 -1.81 18.37
N SER A 179 7.64 -1.42 19.38
CA SER A 179 7.29 -2.26 20.54
C SER A 179 5.89 -2.82 20.42
N ARG A 180 5.74 -4.14 20.60
CA ARG A 180 4.44 -4.83 20.62
C ARG A 180 3.51 -4.24 21.68
N THR A 181 4.01 -3.97 22.88
CA THR A 181 3.23 -3.40 23.98
C THR A 181 2.72 -2.01 23.63
N ARG A 182 3.58 -1.16 23.05
CA ARG A 182 3.19 0.18 22.59
C ARG A 182 2.17 0.11 21.46
N LEU A 183 2.36 -0.81 20.50
CA LEU A 183 1.41 -1.01 19.41
C LEU A 183 0.05 -1.46 19.94
N LEU A 184 0.00 -2.43 20.86
CA LEU A 184 -1.28 -2.87 21.46
C LEU A 184 -2.00 -1.73 22.20
N ALA A 185 -1.27 -0.90 22.95
CA ALA A 185 -1.86 0.28 23.58
C ALA A 185 -2.44 1.25 22.54
N GLU A 186 -1.72 1.46 21.43
CA GLU A 186 -2.17 2.29 20.33
C GLU A 186 -3.41 1.71 19.64
N LEU A 187 -3.44 0.42 19.33
CA LEU A 187 -4.60 -0.24 18.71
C LEU A 187 -5.86 -0.15 19.59
N ARG A 188 -5.70 -0.19 20.93
CA ARG A 188 -6.83 0.04 21.85
C ARG A 188 -7.38 1.46 21.75
N ARG A 189 -6.50 2.47 21.65
CA ARG A 189 -6.92 3.87 21.44
C ARG A 189 -7.62 4.04 20.10
N VAL A 190 -7.05 3.47 19.04
CA VAL A 190 -7.63 3.50 17.69
C VAL A 190 -9.03 2.87 17.69
N ARG A 191 -9.20 1.72 18.36
CA ARG A 191 -10.50 1.06 18.49
C ARG A 191 -11.52 1.94 19.22
N ALA A 192 -11.12 2.58 20.32
CA ALA A 192 -12.00 3.46 21.10
C ALA A 192 -12.37 4.74 20.33
N ALA A 193 -11.43 5.32 19.58
CA ALA A 193 -11.64 6.54 18.82
C ALA A 193 -12.38 6.32 17.49
N GLY A 194 -12.30 5.11 16.92
CA GLY A 194 -12.84 4.79 15.60
C GLY A 194 -12.05 5.40 14.43
N TYR A 195 -10.81 5.85 14.69
CA TYR A 195 -9.86 6.34 13.69
C TYR A 195 -8.43 6.21 14.23
N ALA A 196 -7.43 6.24 13.34
CA ALA A 196 -6.02 6.26 13.71
C ALA A 196 -5.34 7.53 13.20
N ILE A 197 -4.39 8.03 13.97
CA ILE A 197 -3.47 9.09 13.56
C ILE A 197 -2.05 8.52 13.57
N THR A 198 -1.25 8.89 12.59
CA THR A 198 0.21 8.68 12.60
C THR A 198 0.91 10.01 12.54
N ASP A 199 1.93 10.18 13.40
CA ASP A 199 2.76 11.38 13.47
C ASP A 199 4.22 10.99 13.25
N GLY A 200 4.71 11.21 12.03
CA GLY A 200 6.11 10.92 11.69
C GLY A 200 6.44 9.45 11.46
N GLU A 201 5.50 8.51 11.60
CA GLU A 201 5.81 7.07 11.67
C GLU A 201 6.24 6.42 10.36
N LEU A 202 5.75 6.94 9.22
CA LEU A 202 6.12 6.47 7.87
C LEU A 202 7.11 7.43 7.18
N ALA A 203 6.97 8.74 7.44
CA ALA A 203 7.87 9.79 6.99
C ALA A 203 7.91 10.85 8.09
N GLU A 204 9.10 11.30 8.52
CA GLU A 204 9.26 12.17 9.71
C GLU A 204 8.45 13.47 9.62
N GLU A 205 8.37 14.06 8.42
CA GLU A 205 7.60 15.28 8.16
C GLU A 205 6.13 15.00 7.79
N GLY A 206 5.70 13.74 7.79
CA GLY A 206 4.39 13.31 7.34
C GLY A 206 3.43 13.01 8.50
N ARG A 207 2.17 13.42 8.32
CA ARG A 207 1.07 13.02 9.19
C ARG A 207 -0.06 12.40 8.38
N ALA A 208 -0.79 11.51 9.02
CA ALA A 208 -1.98 10.93 8.43
C ALA A 208 -3.06 10.64 9.47
N LEU A 209 -4.31 10.67 9.01
CA LEU A 209 -5.51 10.29 9.73
C LEU A 209 -6.28 9.29 8.86
N ALA A 210 -6.67 8.15 9.42
CA ALA A 210 -7.47 7.17 8.69
C ALA A 210 -8.69 6.71 9.49
N ALA A 211 -9.77 6.39 8.79
CA ALA A 211 -10.95 5.75 9.33
C ALA A 211 -11.24 4.43 8.59
N PRO A 212 -11.74 3.39 9.29
CA PRO A 212 -12.03 2.10 8.66
C PRO A 212 -13.28 2.19 7.79
N ILE A 213 -13.21 1.58 6.61
CA ILE A 213 -14.37 1.36 5.75
C ILE A 213 -14.96 0.00 6.12
N ILE A 214 -16.21 0.02 6.59
CA ILE A 214 -16.91 -1.16 7.08
C ILE A 214 -17.99 -1.53 6.08
N HIS A 215 -18.00 -2.80 5.65
CA HIS A 215 -19.05 -3.36 4.83
C HIS A 215 -19.52 -4.68 5.47
N GLY A 216 -20.84 -4.81 5.70
CA GLY A 216 -21.38 -5.82 6.60
C GLY A 216 -20.75 -5.68 8.00
N ASN A 217 -20.13 -6.76 8.49
CA ASN A 217 -19.48 -6.81 9.81
C ASN A 217 -17.95 -6.79 9.73
N ARG A 218 -17.37 -6.32 8.61
CA ARG A 218 -15.92 -6.43 8.37
C ARG A 218 -15.34 -5.10 7.91
N VAL A 219 -14.12 -4.82 8.34
CA VAL A 219 -13.30 -3.75 7.77
C VAL A 219 -12.74 -4.25 6.44
N VAL A 220 -13.19 -3.64 5.35
CA VAL A 220 -12.82 -3.99 3.96
C VAL A 220 -11.76 -3.05 3.39
N GLY A 221 -11.57 -1.90 4.02
CA GLY A 221 -10.61 -0.89 3.60
C GLY A 221 -10.44 0.20 4.65
N ALA A 222 -9.72 1.25 4.25
CA ALA A 222 -9.60 2.49 5.01
C ALA A 222 -9.52 3.67 4.06
N VAL A 223 -10.11 4.79 4.46
CA VAL A 223 -9.86 6.09 3.82
C VAL A 223 -8.93 6.89 4.70
N ALA A 224 -7.89 7.46 4.11
CA ALA A 224 -6.87 8.22 4.81
C ALA A 224 -6.69 9.61 4.21
N VAL A 225 -6.55 10.60 5.08
CA VAL A 225 -6.06 11.94 4.75
C VAL A 225 -4.61 12.04 5.20
N SER A 226 -3.72 12.48 4.33
CA SER A 226 -2.30 12.65 4.65
C SER A 226 -1.71 13.93 4.06
N GLY A 227 -0.63 14.40 4.66
CA GLY A 227 0.03 15.63 4.27
C GLY A 227 1.19 16.01 5.20
N PRO A 228 1.92 17.09 4.88
CA PRO A 228 3.01 17.59 5.69
C PRO A 228 2.56 18.01 7.09
N SER A 229 3.39 17.73 8.09
CA SER A 229 3.07 17.95 9.51
C SER A 229 2.76 19.40 9.84
N PHE A 230 3.36 20.36 9.13
CA PHE A 230 3.11 21.80 9.28
C PHE A 230 1.73 22.23 8.76
N ARG A 231 1.20 21.58 7.72
CA ARG A 231 -0.18 21.82 7.23
C ARG A 231 -1.21 21.06 8.05
N LEU A 232 -0.85 19.87 8.53
CA LEU A 232 -1.71 18.98 9.30
C LEU A 232 -1.26 18.90 10.77
N PRO A 233 -1.38 19.98 11.57
CA PRO A 233 -1.15 19.87 13.01
C PRO A 233 -2.14 18.87 13.63
N LEU A 234 -1.74 18.20 14.72
CA LEU A 234 -2.58 17.19 15.39
C LEU A 234 -3.99 17.72 15.71
N SER A 235 -4.09 19.00 16.11
CA SER A 235 -5.39 19.65 16.36
C SER A 235 -6.27 19.71 15.11
N ARG A 236 -5.70 19.92 13.91
CA ARG A 236 -6.45 19.87 12.64
C ARG A 236 -6.89 18.45 12.33
N LEU A 237 -6.03 17.44 12.53
CA LEU A 237 -6.41 16.03 12.32
C LEU A 237 -7.59 15.63 13.20
N HIS A 238 -7.57 15.98 14.49
CA HIS A 238 -8.73 15.72 15.36
C HIS A 238 -10.01 16.42 14.89
N ARG A 239 -9.92 17.66 14.36
CA ARG A 239 -11.08 18.34 13.74
C ARG A 239 -11.55 17.69 12.43
N LEU A 240 -10.65 17.07 11.67
CA LEU A 240 -10.98 16.38 10.43
C LEU A 240 -11.54 14.97 10.65
N ALA A 241 -11.30 14.34 11.81
CA ALA A 241 -11.73 12.98 12.12
C ALA A 241 -13.23 12.70 11.80
N PRO A 242 -14.19 13.57 12.19
CA PRO A 242 -15.60 13.34 11.85
C PRO A 242 -15.88 13.31 10.34
N ARG A 243 -15.16 14.12 9.55
CA ARG A 243 -15.31 14.17 8.08
C ARG A 243 -14.74 12.90 7.43
N VAL A 244 -13.56 12.46 7.87
CA VAL A 244 -12.94 11.22 7.39
C VAL A 244 -13.80 10.00 7.75
N GLN A 245 -14.36 9.96 8.96
CA GLN A 245 -15.29 8.90 9.37
C GLN A 245 -16.60 8.93 8.59
N ARG A 246 -17.13 10.11 8.24
CA ARG A 246 -18.31 10.24 7.36
C ARG A 246 -18.03 9.64 5.99
N ALA A 247 -16.92 10.04 5.36
CA ALA A 247 -16.50 9.48 4.07
C ALA A 247 -16.30 7.95 4.15
N ALA A 248 -15.73 7.43 5.25
CA ALA A 248 -15.56 6.00 5.44
C ALA A 248 -16.89 5.23 5.51
N ARG A 249 -17.92 5.80 6.16
CA ARG A 249 -19.26 5.21 6.22
C ARG A 249 -19.95 5.21 4.85
N GLU A 250 -19.83 6.31 4.12
CA GLU A 250 -20.37 6.44 2.76
C GLU A 250 -19.74 5.40 1.83
N LEU A 251 -18.40 5.31 1.83
CA LEU A 251 -17.66 4.28 1.09
C LEU A 251 -18.07 2.86 1.49
N GLY A 252 -18.39 2.61 2.76
CA GLY A 252 -18.85 1.31 3.25
C GLY A 252 -20.22 0.92 2.71
N SER A 253 -21.14 1.89 2.59
CA SER A 253 -22.47 1.68 2.00
C SER A 253 -22.43 1.46 0.49
N LEU A 254 -21.42 2.03 -0.16
CA LEU A 254 -21.20 2.00 -1.59
C LEU A 254 -20.24 0.90 -2.04
N TRP A 255 -19.71 0.12 -1.09
CA TRP A 255 -18.57 -0.75 -1.33
C TRP A 255 -18.91 -1.82 -2.38
N PRO A 256 -18.28 -1.79 -3.57
CA PRO A 256 -18.69 -2.63 -4.69
C PRO A 256 -17.93 -3.97 -4.74
N TYR A 257 -17.05 -4.21 -3.77
CA TYR A 257 -16.09 -5.32 -3.76
C TYR A 257 -16.50 -6.36 -2.70
N GLU A 258 -17.16 -7.44 -3.11
CA GLU A 258 -17.57 -8.56 -2.24
C GLU A 258 -16.44 -9.57 -1.94
N VAL A 259 -15.25 -9.34 -2.47
CA VAL A 259 -14.18 -10.35 -2.50
C VAL A 259 -13.33 -10.25 -1.24
N THR A 260 -13.37 -11.27 -0.36
CA THR A 260 -12.55 -11.27 0.85
C THR A 260 -11.22 -11.99 0.69
N ALA A 261 -10.18 -11.38 1.28
CA ALA A 261 -8.85 -11.94 1.53
C ALA A 261 -8.79 -13.42 1.98
N ARG A 262 -9.80 -13.90 2.73
CA ARG A 262 -9.88 -15.30 3.17
C ARG A 262 -10.26 -16.27 2.04
N ASP A 263 -10.93 -15.79 1.00
CA ASP A 263 -11.40 -16.62 -0.11
C ASP A 263 -10.26 -17.00 -1.08
N PHE A 264 -9.14 -16.28 -1.03
CA PHE A 264 -8.02 -16.48 -1.96
C PHE A 264 -6.78 -17.11 -1.33
N GLY A 265 -6.62 -17.13 0.00
CA GLY A 265 -5.46 -17.75 0.65
C GLY A 265 -4.09 -17.17 0.21
N LEU A 266 -4.05 -15.98 -0.38
CA LEU A 266 -2.85 -15.42 -1.01
C LEU A 266 -1.99 -14.65 0.00
N GLY A 267 -0.84 -15.24 0.34
CA GLY A 267 0.26 -14.54 0.99
C GLY A 267 1.06 -13.73 -0.03
N ILE A 268 0.67 -12.48 -0.28
CA ILE A 268 1.44 -11.56 -1.13
C ILE A 268 2.72 -11.18 -0.38
N ARG A 269 3.89 -11.56 -0.91
CA ARG A 269 5.17 -11.08 -0.37
C ARG A 269 5.46 -9.68 -0.94
N PRO A 270 5.82 -8.69 -0.10
CA PRO A 270 6.15 -7.36 -0.58
C PRO A 270 7.37 -7.41 -1.53
N PRO A 271 7.45 -6.50 -2.53
CA PRO A 271 8.70 -6.24 -3.24
C PRO A 271 9.80 -5.80 -2.25
N ASN A 272 11.05 -6.04 -2.62
CA ASN A 272 12.24 -5.99 -1.76
C ASN A 272 12.29 -4.81 -0.76
N ARG A 273 12.70 -5.10 0.48
CA ARG A 273 12.81 -4.20 1.65
C ARG A 273 13.71 -2.95 1.50
N GLN A 274 14.24 -2.64 0.31
CA GLN A 274 15.25 -1.58 0.13
C GLN A 274 14.67 -0.22 -0.31
N VAL A 275 13.37 -0.11 -0.60
CA VAL A 275 12.79 1.13 -1.18
C VAL A 275 12.45 2.21 -0.14
N LEU A 276 12.39 1.89 1.16
CA LEU A 276 12.06 2.87 2.22
C LEU A 276 13.28 3.66 2.76
N ALA A 277 14.48 3.52 2.17
CA ALA A 277 15.72 4.09 2.73
C ALA A 277 16.36 5.23 1.91
N ARG A 278 15.65 5.86 0.96
CA ARG A 278 16.19 6.99 0.18
C ARG A 278 15.31 8.24 0.28
N ALA A 279 15.36 8.89 1.44
CA ALA A 279 15.11 10.33 1.49
C ALA A 279 16.31 11.07 0.89
N PRO A 280 16.12 12.13 0.09
CA PRO A 280 17.23 12.93 -0.43
C PRO A 280 17.92 13.63 0.74
N ARG A 281 19.21 13.34 0.96
CA ARG A 281 20.06 14.19 1.79
C ARG A 281 20.15 15.54 1.07
N SER A 282 19.50 16.56 1.62
CA SER A 282 19.77 17.94 1.24
C SER A 282 21.26 18.21 1.49
N ARG A 283 21.98 18.55 0.42
CA ARG A 283 23.30 19.16 0.52
C ARG A 283 23.08 20.66 0.68
N THR A 284 23.42 21.18 1.85
CA THR A 284 23.98 22.51 2.06
C THR A 284 25.06 22.37 3.11
#